data_AF-A0A1Y4D5U6-F1
#
_entry.id   AF-A0A1Y4D5U6-F1
#
_cell.length_a   1.000
_cell.length_b   1.000
_cell.length_c   1.000
_cell.angle_alpha   90.00
_cell.angle_beta   90.00
_cell.angle_gamma   90.00
#
_symmetry.space_group_name_H-M   'P 1'
#
loop_
_entity.id
_entity.type
_entity.pdbx_description
1 polymer ?
#
loop_
_entity_poly.entity_id
_entity_poly.type
_entity_poly.pdbx_seq_one_letter_code
_entity_poly.pdbx_strand_id
1 'polypeptide(L)'
;MTKIAIILFVVLFAGFAVFNLSGKAPLRGMAHTPAGPDAVLLSRARPALTFDLAPGMPLLARGWCTVRPRTNQSEPGSARVWLALYGHNKGLVATAVCDGENNWEWLAGEHTAFPAIRSMRQDMGKRTLFENLMVLDKKHDPFCTGKSAGVCLVYRARLLQEFEHCEIIVEYHEELDPGLVQDIAFATDYLNAFQTRARKAVQIRLLDKDEAERMAENMEKMDTLDKGISRQLLARWTGEMHRKGQL
;
A
#
# COMPACT_ATOMS: atom_id res chain seq x y z
N MET A 1 35.75 -29.03 -34.31
CA MET A 1 35.55 -27.56 -34.14
C MET A 1 34.08 -27.19 -33.88
N THR A 2 33.11 -27.80 -34.56
CA THR A 2 31.67 -27.48 -34.45
C THR A 2 31.08 -27.64 -33.04
N LYS A 3 31.50 -28.66 -32.26
CA LYS A 3 31.01 -28.87 -30.89
C LYS A 3 31.43 -27.78 -29.90
N ILE A 4 32.64 -27.24 -30.04
CA ILE A 4 33.16 -26.17 -29.17
C ILE A 4 32.42 -24.86 -29.44
N ALA A 5 32.14 -24.56 -30.72
CA ALA A 5 31.38 -23.38 -31.12
C ALA A 5 29.93 -23.40 -30.59
N ILE A 6 29.28 -24.57 -30.60
CA ILE A 6 27.92 -24.74 -30.06
C ILE A 6 27.91 -24.51 -28.54
N ILE A 7 28.89 -25.06 -27.81
CA ILE A 7 28.99 -24.86 -26.35
C ILE A 7 29.19 -23.38 -26.02
N LEU A 8 30.08 -22.70 -26.74
CA LEU A 8 30.31 -21.25 -26.57
C LEU A 8 29.05 -20.42 -26.85
N PHE A 9 28.30 -20.77 -27.90
CA PHE A 9 27.03 -20.11 -28.22
C PHE A 9 25.99 -20.33 -27.13
N VAL A 10 25.85 -21.54 -26.60
CA VAL A 10 24.90 -21.85 -25.51
C VAL A 10 25.27 -21.11 -24.23
N VAL A 11 26.55 -21.01 -23.88
CA VAL A 11 27.00 -20.25 -22.70
C VAL A 11 26.77 -18.75 -22.87
N LEU A 12 27.06 -18.18 -24.04
CA LEU A 12 26.78 -16.77 -24.34
C LEU A 12 25.28 -16.48 -24.35
N PHE A 13 24.48 -17.38 -24.93
CA PHE A 13 23.02 -17.23 -24.98
C PHE A 13 22.39 -17.39 -23.59
N ALA A 14 22.87 -18.35 -22.78
CA ALA A 14 22.45 -18.50 -21.39
C ALA A 14 22.85 -17.28 -20.55
N GLY A 15 24.08 -16.76 -20.73
CA GLY A 15 24.53 -15.53 -20.08
C GLY A 15 23.68 -14.32 -20.48
N PHE A 16 23.36 -14.18 -21.77
CA PHE A 16 22.51 -13.11 -22.30
C PHE A 16 21.05 -13.23 -21.83
N ALA A 17 20.50 -14.44 -21.78
CA ALA A 17 19.15 -14.71 -21.27
C ALA A 17 19.07 -14.44 -19.76
N VAL A 18 20.07 -14.88 -18.99
CA VAL A 18 20.16 -14.59 -17.55
C VAL A 18 20.32 -13.08 -17.32
N PHE A 19 21.14 -12.37 -18.10
CA PHE A 19 21.31 -10.93 -17.98
C PHE A 19 20.01 -10.16 -18.28
N ASN A 20 19.29 -10.53 -19.35
CA ASN A 20 17.99 -9.91 -19.68
C ASN A 20 16.86 -10.27 -18.71
N LEU A 21 16.89 -11.46 -18.10
CA LEU A 21 15.93 -11.86 -17.06
C LEU A 21 16.24 -11.21 -15.70
N SER A 22 17.52 -10.97 -15.41
CA SER A 22 17.97 -10.31 -14.17
C SER A 22 17.72 -8.80 -14.18
N GLY A 23 17.60 -8.20 -15.38
CA GLY A 23 17.42 -6.76 -15.59
C GLY A 23 15.98 -6.27 -15.70
N LYS A 24 14.95 -7.13 -15.53
CA LYS A 24 13.58 -6.63 -15.51
C LYS A 24 13.38 -5.74 -14.28
N ALA A 25 13.12 -4.45 -14.53
CA ALA A 25 12.73 -3.50 -13.50
C ALA A 25 11.60 -4.11 -12.63
N PRO A 26 11.63 -3.91 -11.31
CA PRO A 26 10.67 -4.57 -10.42
C PRO A 26 9.23 -4.21 -10.80
N LEU A 27 8.25 -5.01 -10.39
CA LEU A 27 6.82 -4.67 -10.63
C LEU A 27 6.31 -3.64 -9.61
N ARG A 28 7.00 -3.53 -8.48
CA ARG A 28 6.71 -2.64 -7.35
C ARG A 28 8.03 -2.11 -6.80
N GLY A 29 8.10 -0.84 -6.49
CA GLY A 29 9.33 -0.23 -6.00
C GLY A 29 9.13 1.24 -5.68
N MET A 30 10.21 1.94 -5.37
CA MET A 30 10.18 3.38 -5.12
C MET A 30 10.61 4.14 -6.37
N ALA A 31 9.93 5.21 -6.72
CA ALA A 31 10.33 6.10 -7.81
C ALA A 31 10.17 7.55 -7.36
N HIS A 32 11.04 8.44 -7.82
CA HIS A 32 10.86 9.87 -7.59
C HIS A 32 9.78 10.43 -8.52
N THR A 33 8.90 11.28 -7.98
CA THR A 33 7.99 12.03 -8.84
C THR A 33 8.73 13.22 -9.47
N PRO A 34 8.35 13.66 -10.68
CA PRO A 34 8.89 14.88 -11.26
C PRO A 34 8.62 16.15 -10.42
N ALA A 35 7.61 16.10 -9.55
CA ALA A 35 7.07 17.25 -8.81
C ALA A 35 7.50 17.31 -7.34
N GLY A 36 8.23 16.32 -6.81
CA GLY A 36 8.55 16.23 -5.39
C GLY A 36 9.92 15.59 -5.12
N PRO A 37 10.60 16.01 -4.03
CA PRO A 37 11.93 15.49 -3.70
C PRO A 37 11.87 14.03 -3.20
N ASP A 38 10.76 13.63 -2.58
CA ASP A 38 10.63 12.34 -1.92
C ASP A 38 10.24 11.23 -2.90
N ALA A 39 10.85 10.05 -2.71
CA ALA A 39 10.50 8.87 -3.46
C ALA A 39 9.13 8.34 -3.02
N VAL A 40 8.30 7.92 -3.98
CA VAL A 40 6.97 7.36 -3.75
C VAL A 40 6.87 5.92 -4.24
N LEU A 41 5.95 5.16 -3.63
CA LEU A 41 5.70 3.79 -4.03
C LEU A 41 5.05 3.76 -5.44
N LEU A 42 5.73 3.14 -6.39
CA LEU A 42 5.28 2.91 -7.75
C LEU A 42 4.83 1.46 -7.91
N SER A 43 3.62 1.28 -8.41
CA SER A 43 3.09 -0.01 -8.85
C SER A 43 2.97 -0.02 -10.36
N ARG A 44 3.67 -0.93 -11.04
CA ARG A 44 3.51 -1.20 -12.47
C ARG A 44 2.42 -2.24 -12.75
N ALA A 45 1.47 -2.40 -11.81
CA ALA A 45 0.25 -3.16 -12.02
C ALA A 45 -0.47 -2.65 -13.24
N ARG A 46 -1.46 -3.38 -13.78
CA ARG A 46 -2.31 -2.82 -14.83
C ARG A 46 -3.65 -2.36 -14.26
N PRO A 47 -3.91 -1.03 -14.21
CA PRO A 47 -3.07 0.10 -14.63
C PRO A 47 -2.03 0.48 -13.57
N ALA A 48 -0.96 1.11 -14.03
CA ALA A 48 0.11 1.53 -13.14
C ALA A 48 -0.41 2.66 -12.25
N LEU A 49 0.14 2.77 -11.05
CA LEU A 49 -0.22 3.80 -10.12
C LEU A 49 0.95 4.23 -9.24
N THR A 50 0.78 5.40 -8.67
CA THR A 50 1.65 5.99 -7.67
C THR A 50 0.82 6.81 -6.68
N PHE A 51 1.48 7.55 -5.81
CA PHE A 51 0.86 8.41 -4.82
C PHE A 51 1.38 9.84 -4.98
N ASP A 52 0.47 10.80 -4.96
CA ASP A 52 0.80 12.21 -4.88
C ASP A 52 0.68 12.65 -3.42
N LEU A 53 1.81 12.99 -2.80
CA LEU A 53 1.87 13.42 -1.41
C LEU A 53 1.73 14.93 -1.29
N ALA A 54 1.13 15.39 -0.20
CA ALA A 54 1.16 16.80 0.15
C ALA A 54 2.61 17.28 0.38
N PRO A 55 2.90 18.56 0.09
CA PRO A 55 4.19 19.16 0.42
C PRO A 55 4.55 18.99 1.90
N GLY A 56 5.81 18.67 2.19
CA GLY A 56 6.31 18.54 3.57
C GLY A 56 6.01 17.19 4.23
N MET A 57 5.74 16.14 3.45
CA MET A 57 5.61 14.76 3.92
C MET A 57 6.87 13.94 3.58
N PRO A 58 7.99 14.11 4.30
CA PRO A 58 9.22 13.39 4.02
C PRO A 58 9.04 11.89 4.24
N LEU A 59 9.80 11.10 3.50
CA LEU A 59 9.85 9.65 3.69
C LEU A 59 10.48 9.30 5.04
N LEU A 60 9.75 8.56 5.87
CA LEU A 60 10.18 8.10 7.20
C LEU A 60 10.69 6.67 7.18
N ALA A 61 9.99 5.79 6.47
CA ALA A 61 10.34 4.37 6.36
C ALA A 61 9.80 3.79 5.05
N ARG A 62 10.49 2.77 4.55
CA ARG A 62 10.03 1.99 3.39
C ARG A 62 10.49 0.55 3.51
N GLY A 63 9.73 -0.37 2.91
CA GLY A 63 10.20 -1.72 2.67
C GLY A 63 9.08 -2.66 2.23
N TRP A 64 9.43 -3.92 2.00
CA TRP A 64 8.45 -4.95 1.73
C TRP A 64 8.52 -6.10 2.72
N CYS A 65 7.40 -6.79 2.95
CA CYS A 65 7.39 -8.03 3.71
C CYS A 65 6.28 -8.97 3.24
N THR A 66 6.31 -10.20 3.74
CA THR A 66 5.21 -11.15 3.59
C THR A 66 4.42 -11.22 4.88
N VAL A 67 3.10 -11.15 4.77
CA VAL A 67 2.14 -11.26 5.86
C VAL A 67 1.14 -12.38 5.57
N ARG A 68 0.39 -12.79 6.59
CA ARG A 68 -0.76 -13.70 6.46
C ARG A 68 -2.02 -12.97 6.86
N PRO A 69 -2.69 -12.27 5.91
CA PRO A 69 -3.93 -11.57 6.19
C PRO A 69 -4.98 -12.52 6.73
N ARG A 70 -6.04 -11.95 7.32
CA ARG A 70 -7.18 -12.78 7.71
C ARG A 70 -7.85 -13.32 6.45
N THR A 71 -8.41 -14.51 6.56
CA THR A 71 -9.09 -15.19 5.47
C THR A 71 -10.53 -15.47 5.86
N ASN A 72 -11.45 -15.38 4.89
CA ASN A 72 -12.85 -15.74 5.13
C ASN A 72 -13.05 -17.25 5.35
N GLN A 73 -12.09 -18.05 4.87
CA GLN A 73 -11.95 -19.48 5.12
C GLN A 73 -10.90 -19.68 6.20
N SER A 74 -11.02 -20.66 7.08
CA SER A 74 -10.06 -20.91 8.16
C SER A 74 -8.65 -21.35 7.69
N GLU A 75 -8.34 -21.24 6.40
CA GLU A 75 -7.03 -21.51 5.80
C GLU A 75 -6.21 -20.22 5.66
N PRO A 76 -4.93 -20.20 6.05
CA PRO A 76 -4.11 -19.01 5.93
C PRO A 76 -3.73 -18.69 4.47
N GLY A 77 -4.07 -17.49 4.01
CA GLY A 77 -3.58 -16.91 2.76
C GLY A 77 -2.32 -16.09 3.00
N SER A 78 -1.43 -16.03 2.01
CA SER A 78 -0.21 -15.22 2.06
C SER A 78 -0.34 -13.98 1.18
N ALA A 79 0.24 -12.87 1.62
CA ALA A 79 0.31 -11.64 0.83
C ALA A 79 1.69 -11.01 0.93
N ARG A 80 2.14 -10.40 -0.16
CA ARG A 80 3.33 -9.55 -0.18
C ARG A 80 2.90 -8.09 -0.12
N VAL A 81 3.44 -7.35 0.83
CA VAL A 81 3.11 -5.95 1.10
C VAL A 81 4.34 -5.11 0.85
N TRP A 82 4.25 -4.15 -0.04
CA TRP A 82 5.20 -3.05 -0.19
C TRP A 82 4.60 -1.83 0.49
N LEU A 83 5.33 -1.22 1.42
CA LEU A 83 4.87 -0.16 2.29
C LEU A 83 5.85 1.00 2.29
N ALA A 84 5.34 2.22 2.23
CA ALA A 84 6.09 3.43 2.51
C ALA A 84 5.33 4.30 3.54
N LEU A 85 6.06 4.86 4.48
CA LEU A 85 5.57 5.75 5.52
C LEU A 85 6.16 7.15 5.31
N TYR A 86 5.30 8.15 5.36
CA TYR A 86 5.64 9.55 5.25
C TYR A 86 5.03 10.29 6.43
N GLY A 87 5.64 11.38 6.85
CA GLY A 87 5.00 12.16 7.90
C GLY A 87 5.85 13.26 8.49
N HIS A 88 5.17 14.02 9.32
CA HIS A 88 5.71 15.13 10.08
C HIS A 88 4.89 15.27 11.38
N ASN A 89 5.23 16.22 12.23
CA ASN A 89 4.66 16.39 13.57
C ASN A 89 3.12 16.45 13.66
N LYS A 90 2.38 16.69 12.56
CA LYS A 90 0.91 16.77 12.57
C LYS A 90 0.19 15.56 12.00
N GLY A 91 0.88 14.65 11.31
CA GLY A 91 0.21 13.50 10.70
C GLY A 91 1.16 12.56 9.98
N LEU A 92 0.74 11.30 9.95
CA LEU A 92 1.43 10.18 9.30
C LEU A 92 0.61 9.71 8.10
N VAL A 93 1.26 9.44 6.98
CA VAL A 93 0.70 8.79 5.80
C VAL A 93 1.36 7.42 5.64
N ALA A 94 0.57 6.37 5.51
CA ALA A 94 1.01 5.06 5.05
C ALA A 94 0.46 4.78 3.65
N THR A 95 1.32 4.40 2.70
CA THR A 95 0.90 3.91 1.39
C THR A 95 1.40 2.49 1.18
N ALA A 96 0.53 1.64 0.66
CA ALA A 96 0.88 0.26 0.40
C ALA A 96 0.27 -0.29 -0.88
N VAL A 97 0.98 -1.26 -1.43
CA VAL A 97 0.52 -2.16 -2.49
C VAL A 97 0.66 -3.57 -1.94
N CYS A 98 -0.43 -4.34 -2.01
CA CYS A 98 -0.56 -5.66 -1.39
C CYS A 98 -0.96 -6.67 -2.47
N ASP A 99 -0.04 -7.55 -2.85
CA ASP A 99 -0.34 -8.63 -3.79
C ASP A 99 -0.68 -9.89 -3.00
N GLY A 100 -1.86 -10.45 -3.23
CA GLY A 100 -2.26 -11.76 -2.69
C GLY A 100 -1.56 -12.90 -3.44
N GLU A 101 -1.25 -13.99 -2.73
CA GLU A 101 -0.76 -15.22 -3.35
C GLU A 101 -1.75 -15.77 -4.39
N ASN A 102 -1.26 -16.54 -5.36
CA ASN A 102 -2.07 -17.17 -6.38
C ASN A 102 -3.32 -17.85 -5.77
N ASN A 103 -4.49 -17.61 -6.39
CA ASN A 103 -5.80 -18.08 -5.94
C ASN A 103 -6.39 -17.35 -4.72
N TRP A 104 -5.79 -16.26 -4.24
CA TRP A 104 -6.38 -15.39 -3.23
C TRP A 104 -6.77 -14.04 -3.82
N GLU A 105 -7.97 -13.60 -3.49
CA GLU A 105 -8.54 -12.29 -3.85
C GLU A 105 -8.77 -11.48 -2.58
N TRP A 106 -8.67 -10.16 -2.68
CA TRP A 106 -8.88 -9.23 -1.58
C TRP A 106 -10.33 -8.79 -1.48
N LEU A 107 -10.81 -8.68 -0.25
CA LEU A 107 -12.15 -8.17 0.05
C LEU A 107 -12.05 -6.70 0.49
N ALA A 108 -12.03 -5.77 -0.46
CA ALA A 108 -12.12 -4.35 -0.14
C ALA A 108 -13.58 -3.93 0.10
N GLY A 109 -13.81 -3.11 1.13
CA GLY A 109 -15.07 -2.38 1.31
C GLY A 109 -16.22 -3.13 1.98
N GLU A 110 -16.28 -4.46 1.90
CA GLU A 110 -17.32 -5.28 2.57
C GLU A 110 -16.90 -5.74 3.97
N HIS A 111 -15.59 -5.88 4.18
CA HIS A 111 -15.02 -6.27 5.46
C HIS A 111 -13.90 -5.30 5.87
N THR A 112 -14.22 -4.35 6.74
CA THR A 112 -13.20 -3.48 7.34
C THR A 112 -12.53 -4.22 8.49
N ALA A 113 -11.19 -4.24 8.51
CA ALA A 113 -10.41 -4.87 9.59
C ALA A 113 -10.70 -4.28 10.99
N PHE A 114 -11.24 -3.06 11.00
CA PHE A 114 -11.59 -2.27 12.16
C PHE A 114 -12.98 -1.64 11.97
N PRO A 115 -13.75 -1.43 13.05
CA PRO A 115 -15.03 -0.74 12.97
C PRO A 115 -14.86 0.69 12.42
N ALA A 116 -15.61 1.03 11.38
CA ALA A 116 -15.61 2.37 10.81
C ALA A 116 -16.63 3.28 11.52
N ILE A 117 -16.24 4.53 11.79
CA ILE A 117 -17.16 5.62 12.16
C ILE A 117 -17.99 6.02 10.95
N ARG A 118 -17.36 6.09 9.77
CA ARG A 118 -18.00 6.39 8.49
C ARG A 118 -17.37 5.52 7.41
N SER A 119 -18.21 5.02 6.51
CA SER A 119 -17.80 4.28 5.32
C SER A 119 -18.40 4.94 4.09
N MET A 120 -17.59 5.09 3.06
CA MET A 120 -17.95 5.79 1.83
C MET A 120 -17.38 5.03 0.63
N ARG A 121 -18.05 5.20 -0.51
CA ARG A 121 -17.59 4.69 -1.81
C ARG A 121 -17.45 5.88 -2.74
N GLN A 122 -16.33 5.95 -3.43
CA GLN A 122 -16.07 6.97 -4.43
C GLN A 122 -15.66 6.31 -5.74
N ASP A 123 -16.21 6.79 -6.85
CA ASP A 123 -15.80 6.33 -8.18
C ASP A 123 -14.43 6.92 -8.53
N MET A 124 -13.54 6.05 -9.00
CA MET A 124 -12.20 6.40 -9.48
C MET A 124 -11.98 5.80 -10.87
N GLY A 125 -12.55 6.48 -11.87
CA GLY A 125 -12.64 5.96 -13.24
C GLY A 125 -13.54 4.73 -13.29
N LYS A 126 -13.01 3.58 -13.70
CA LYS A 126 -13.74 2.29 -13.75
C LYS A 126 -13.57 1.45 -12.48
N ARG A 127 -13.17 2.07 -11.38
CA ARG A 127 -12.89 1.39 -10.11
C ARG A 127 -13.61 2.09 -8.98
N THR A 128 -13.80 1.39 -7.88
CA THR A 128 -14.36 1.94 -6.65
C THR A 128 -13.26 2.07 -5.61
N LEU A 129 -13.15 3.27 -5.05
CA LEU A 129 -12.34 3.57 -3.88
C LEU A 129 -13.23 3.43 -2.64
N PHE A 130 -12.84 2.58 -1.71
CA PHE A 130 -13.52 2.37 -0.45
C PHE A 130 -12.85 3.17 0.64
N GLU A 131 -13.54 4.18 1.15
CA GLU A 131 -13.02 5.09 2.17
C GLU A 131 -13.66 4.80 3.52
N ASN A 132 -12.85 4.84 4.57
CA ASN A 132 -13.30 4.64 5.94
C ASN A 132 -12.65 5.67 6.86
N LEU A 133 -13.43 6.20 7.79
CA LEU A 133 -12.93 6.91 8.97
C LEU A 133 -13.01 5.95 10.15
N MET A 134 -11.95 5.81 10.91
CA MET A 134 -11.87 4.89 12.04
C MET A 134 -11.01 5.45 13.16
N VAL A 135 -11.11 4.83 14.33
CA VAL A 135 -10.35 5.16 15.52
C VAL A 135 -9.47 3.97 15.85
N LEU A 136 -8.15 4.16 15.82
CA LEU A 136 -7.20 3.09 16.13
C LEU A 136 -6.37 3.45 17.36
N ASP A 137 -6.17 2.48 18.23
CA ASP A 137 -5.20 2.58 19.32
C ASP A 137 -3.90 1.83 18.94
N LYS A 138 -2.89 1.92 19.81
CA LYS A 138 -1.60 1.22 19.63
C LYS A 138 -1.69 -0.32 19.52
N LYS A 139 -2.79 -0.94 19.92
CA LYS A 139 -2.99 -2.40 19.78
C LYS A 139 -3.49 -2.77 18.39
N HIS A 140 -3.96 -1.79 17.63
CA HIS A 140 -4.58 -1.98 16.32
C HIS A 140 -3.77 -1.33 15.19
N ASP A 141 -3.12 -0.20 15.46
CA ASP A 141 -2.33 0.55 14.49
C ASP A 141 -0.87 0.04 14.44
N PRO A 142 -0.41 -0.53 13.31
CA PRO A 142 0.98 -0.98 13.14
C PRO A 142 2.00 0.16 13.12
N PHE A 143 1.58 1.41 12.96
CA PHE A 143 2.45 2.56 12.76
C PHE A 143 2.55 3.49 13.98
N CYS A 144 1.71 3.26 14.99
CA CYS A 144 1.74 3.98 16.26
C CYS A 144 2.96 3.54 17.10
N THR A 145 4.13 4.16 16.86
CA THR A 145 5.42 3.75 17.47
C THR A 145 6.15 4.85 18.27
N GLY A 146 5.50 5.99 18.58
CA GLY A 146 6.06 7.12 19.33
C GLY A 146 5.29 7.54 20.60
N LYS A 147 5.93 8.29 21.51
CA LYS A 147 5.65 8.41 22.98
C LYS A 147 4.28 8.93 23.45
N SER A 148 3.46 9.52 22.60
CA SER A 148 2.06 9.87 22.91
C SER A 148 1.20 8.64 22.65
N ALA A 149 0.99 7.83 23.68
CA ALA A 149 0.18 6.61 23.64
C ALA A 149 -1.33 6.88 23.48
N GLY A 150 -1.67 7.84 22.63
CA GLY A 150 -3.01 8.28 22.31
C GLY A 150 -3.67 7.42 21.24
N VAL A 151 -4.96 7.68 21.08
CA VAL A 151 -5.80 7.11 20.04
C VAL A 151 -5.62 7.96 18.78
N CYS A 152 -5.57 7.35 17.60
CA CYS A 152 -5.48 8.05 16.32
C CYS A 152 -6.86 8.09 15.65
N LEU A 153 -7.19 9.23 15.07
CA LEU A 153 -8.22 9.30 14.04
C LEU A 153 -7.57 8.98 12.70
N VAL A 154 -8.17 8.04 11.98
CA VAL A 154 -7.58 7.41 10.81
C VAL A 154 -8.53 7.51 9.63
N TYR A 155 -8.04 8.02 8.51
CA TYR A 155 -8.70 7.92 7.21
C TYR A 155 -7.99 6.84 6.41
N ARG A 156 -8.75 5.89 5.88
CA ARG A 156 -8.22 4.86 4.99
C ARG A 156 -8.98 4.85 3.68
N ALA A 157 -8.25 4.80 2.58
CA ALA A 157 -8.78 4.51 1.25
C ALA A 157 -8.19 3.18 0.74
N ARG A 158 -9.06 2.27 0.27
CA ARG A 158 -8.67 0.98 -0.33
C ARG A 158 -9.19 0.88 -1.75
N LEU A 159 -8.36 0.36 -2.65
CA LEU A 159 -8.68 0.17 -4.06
C LEU A 159 -8.21 -1.20 -4.51
N LEU A 160 -9.09 -1.97 -5.15
CA LEU A 160 -8.73 -3.24 -5.76
C LEU A 160 -8.28 -3.06 -7.21
N GLN A 161 -7.28 -3.85 -7.59
CA GLN A 161 -6.72 -3.94 -8.92
C GLN A 161 -6.47 -5.40 -9.31
N GLU A 162 -6.18 -5.62 -10.60
CA GLU A 162 -5.76 -6.92 -11.14
C GLU A 162 -6.73 -8.07 -10.81
N PHE A 163 -8.03 -7.86 -11.04
CA PHE A 163 -9.07 -8.84 -10.68
C PHE A 163 -8.96 -9.23 -9.19
N GLU A 164 -8.89 -8.20 -8.34
CA GLU A 164 -8.90 -8.32 -6.88
C GLU A 164 -7.67 -9.02 -6.27
N HIS A 165 -6.65 -9.36 -7.07
CA HIS A 165 -5.37 -9.89 -6.57
C HIS A 165 -4.46 -8.84 -5.93
N CYS A 166 -4.62 -7.58 -6.32
CA CYS A 166 -3.78 -6.49 -5.87
C CYS A 166 -4.66 -5.47 -5.14
N GLU A 167 -4.29 -5.17 -3.90
CA GLU A 167 -4.93 -4.14 -3.11
C GLU A 167 -3.99 -2.97 -2.87
N ILE A 168 -4.53 -1.78 -3.06
CA ILE A 168 -3.86 -0.51 -2.79
C ILE A 168 -4.48 0.07 -1.53
N ILE A 169 -3.63 0.44 -0.58
CA ILE A 169 -4.05 1.05 0.67
C ILE A 169 -3.36 2.40 0.82
N VAL A 170 -4.15 3.41 1.13
CA VAL A 170 -3.67 4.72 1.59
C VAL A 170 -4.30 4.97 2.95
N GLU A 171 -3.49 5.31 3.93
CA GLU A 171 -3.95 5.62 5.27
C GLU A 171 -3.32 6.91 5.79
N TYR A 172 -4.11 7.77 6.42
CA TYR A 172 -3.68 9.00 7.05
C TYR A 172 -4.10 9.01 8.51
N HIS A 173 -3.16 9.36 9.40
CA HIS A 173 -3.33 9.31 10.84
C HIS A 173 -3.08 10.69 11.44
N GLU A 174 -3.99 11.15 12.31
CA GLU A 174 -3.78 12.27 13.23
C GLU A 174 -4.05 11.79 14.66
N GLU A 175 -3.31 12.32 15.63
CA GLU A 175 -3.63 12.10 17.04
C GLU A 175 -5.02 12.68 17.34
N LEU A 176 -5.86 11.89 17.98
CA LEU A 176 -7.18 12.31 18.41
C LEU A 176 -7.09 12.88 19.83
N ASP A 177 -7.65 14.08 20.01
CA ASP A 177 -7.80 14.69 21.33
C ASP A 177 -8.53 13.71 22.27
N PRO A 178 -7.96 13.37 23.45
CA PRO A 178 -8.61 12.51 24.43
C PRO A 178 -10.05 12.93 24.78
N GLY A 179 -10.33 14.24 24.79
CA GLY A 179 -11.68 14.77 25.05
C GLY A 179 -12.70 14.47 23.96
N LEU A 180 -12.26 14.14 22.74
CA LEU A 180 -13.13 13.81 21.61
C LEU A 180 -13.33 12.30 21.41
N VAL A 181 -12.52 11.44 22.02
CA VAL A 181 -12.51 9.99 21.74
C VAL A 181 -13.90 9.34 21.88
N GLN A 182 -14.66 9.71 22.91
CA GLN A 182 -15.98 9.10 23.18
C GLN A 182 -17.08 9.63 22.25
N ASP A 183 -17.00 10.91 21.86
CA ASP A 183 -18.07 11.61 21.12
C ASP A 183 -17.74 11.84 19.64
N ILE A 184 -16.59 11.34 19.16
CA ILE A 184 -16.07 11.59 17.81
C ILE A 184 -17.08 11.22 16.71
N ALA A 185 -17.92 10.21 16.94
CA ALA A 185 -18.96 9.80 15.99
C ALA A 185 -19.99 10.92 15.71
N PHE A 186 -20.21 11.81 16.68
CA PHE A 186 -21.16 12.92 16.60
C PHE A 186 -20.49 14.24 16.19
N ALA A 187 -19.15 14.34 16.28
CA ALA A 187 -18.37 15.53 15.94
C ALA A 187 -18.24 15.74 14.41
N THR A 188 -19.37 16.02 13.75
CA THR A 188 -19.48 16.00 12.28
C THR A 188 -18.54 16.98 11.58
N ASP A 189 -18.43 18.21 12.08
CA ASP A 189 -17.54 19.22 11.48
C ASP A 189 -16.07 18.84 11.60
N TYR A 190 -15.70 18.25 12.74
CA TYR A 190 -14.35 17.74 12.97
C TYR A 190 -14.02 16.61 11.99
N LEU A 191 -14.92 15.63 11.83
CA LEU A 191 -14.76 14.52 10.89
C LEU A 191 -14.67 15.00 9.43
N ASN A 192 -15.48 15.98 9.03
CA ASN A 192 -15.44 16.56 7.68
C ASN A 192 -14.12 17.28 7.41
N ALA A 193 -13.65 18.06 8.39
CA ALA A 193 -12.37 18.76 8.30
C ALA A 193 -11.20 17.77 8.25
N PHE A 194 -11.21 16.73 9.09
CA PHE A 194 -10.23 15.65 9.08
C PHE A 194 -10.18 14.94 7.73
N GLN A 195 -11.33 14.51 7.21
CA GLN A 195 -11.40 13.83 5.91
C GLN A 195 -10.86 14.70 4.77
N THR A 196 -11.17 15.99 4.79
CA THR A 196 -10.65 16.94 3.79
C THR A 196 -9.14 17.08 3.87
N ARG A 197 -8.56 17.12 5.08
CA ARG A 197 -7.11 17.10 5.27
C ARG A 197 -6.50 15.80 4.78
N ALA A 198 -7.07 14.66 5.15
CA ALA A 198 -6.59 13.34 4.77
C ALA A 198 -6.51 13.15 3.25
N ARG A 199 -7.59 13.50 2.52
CA ARG A 199 -7.62 13.45 1.04
C ARG A 199 -6.66 14.42 0.35
N LYS A 200 -6.23 15.47 1.06
CA LYS A 200 -5.21 16.41 0.56
C LYS A 200 -3.79 15.93 0.90
N ALA A 201 -3.63 15.18 1.99
CA ALA A 201 -2.34 14.67 2.44
C ALA A 201 -1.75 13.66 1.44
N VAL A 202 -2.59 12.86 0.80
CA VAL A 202 -2.18 11.84 -0.14
C VAL A 202 -3.32 11.45 -1.08
N GLN A 203 -3.00 11.28 -2.36
CA GLN A 203 -3.94 10.83 -3.38
C GLN A 203 -3.36 9.66 -4.18
N ILE A 204 -4.21 8.69 -4.52
CA ILE A 204 -3.86 7.62 -5.46
C ILE A 204 -3.91 8.22 -6.87
N ARG A 205 -2.81 8.14 -7.60
CA ARG A 205 -2.75 8.58 -8.99
C ARG A 205 -2.56 7.39 -9.92
N LEU A 206 -3.50 7.20 -10.83
CA LEU A 206 -3.35 6.27 -11.94
C LEU A 206 -2.46 6.92 -13.01
N LEU A 207 -1.47 6.18 -13.47
CA LEU A 207 -0.56 6.63 -14.50
C LEU A 207 -1.07 6.21 -15.87
N ASP A 208 -0.89 7.07 -16.85
CA ASP A 208 -0.92 6.63 -18.24
C ASP A 208 0.31 5.78 -18.57
N LYS A 209 0.33 5.22 -19.78
CA LYS A 209 1.38 4.31 -20.21
C LYS A 209 2.75 4.99 -20.23
N ASP A 210 2.84 6.19 -20.78
CA ASP A 210 4.10 6.87 -21.04
C ASP A 210 4.69 7.42 -19.73
N GLU A 211 3.85 7.93 -18.83
CA GLU A 211 4.22 8.26 -17.46
C GLU A 211 4.72 7.05 -16.68
N ALA A 212 4.00 5.94 -16.75
CA ALA A 212 4.40 4.72 -16.07
C ALA A 212 5.75 4.20 -16.57
N GLU A 213 6.02 4.29 -17.88
CA GLU A 213 7.31 3.93 -18.46
C GLU A 213 8.43 4.85 -17.96
N ARG A 214 8.24 6.17 -18.00
CA ARG A 214 9.23 7.15 -17.48
C ARG A 214 9.52 6.97 -16.00
N MET A 215 8.48 6.78 -15.17
CA MET A 215 8.68 6.55 -13.73
C MET A 215 9.38 5.22 -13.45
N ALA A 216 9.15 4.20 -14.29
CA ALA A 216 9.78 2.90 -14.15
C ALA A 216 11.27 2.87 -14.46
N GLU A 217 11.77 3.79 -15.31
CA GLU A 217 13.19 3.88 -15.67
C GLU A 217 14.10 4.11 -14.44
N ASN A 218 13.61 4.87 -13.45
CA ASN A 218 14.34 5.19 -12.22
C ASN A 218 13.78 4.48 -10.99
N MET A 219 13.02 3.39 -11.19
CA MET A 219 12.41 2.69 -10.06
C MET A 219 13.43 1.83 -9.32
N GLU A 220 13.55 2.10 -8.04
CA GLU A 220 14.38 1.36 -7.09
C GLU A 220 13.64 0.17 -6.52
N LYS A 221 14.34 -0.96 -6.37
CA LYS A 221 13.85 -2.07 -5.56
C LYS A 221 13.80 -1.64 -4.09
N MET A 222 12.78 -2.13 -3.38
CA MET A 222 12.70 -1.92 -1.94
C MET A 222 13.40 -3.05 -1.20
N ASP A 223 14.10 -2.71 -0.12
CA ASP A 223 14.61 -3.69 0.84
C ASP A 223 13.48 -4.26 1.70
N THR A 224 13.79 -5.31 2.45
CA THR A 224 12.83 -5.88 3.41
C THR A 224 12.50 -4.86 4.50
N LEU A 225 11.22 -4.79 4.86
CA LEU A 225 10.72 -3.88 5.88
C LEU A 225 11.43 -4.09 7.23
N ASP A 226 11.71 -2.98 7.91
CA ASP A 226 12.28 -2.95 9.26
C ASP A 226 11.49 -3.83 10.24
N LYS A 227 12.20 -4.48 11.17
CA LYS A 227 11.64 -5.29 12.26
C LYS A 227 10.83 -4.46 13.27
N GLY A 228 10.95 -3.13 13.28
CA GLY A 228 10.18 -2.24 14.15
C GLY A 228 8.68 -2.22 13.88
N ILE A 229 8.24 -2.61 12.68
CA ILE A 229 6.81 -2.68 12.33
C ILE A 229 6.29 -4.10 12.59
N SER A 230 5.27 -4.22 13.43
CA SER A 230 4.68 -5.52 13.78
C SER A 230 3.99 -6.16 12.57
N ARG A 231 4.53 -7.30 12.11
CA ARG A 231 3.94 -8.09 11.01
C ARG A 231 2.55 -8.63 11.34
N GLN A 232 2.26 -8.89 12.62
CA GLN A 232 0.95 -9.36 13.05
C GLN A 232 -0.09 -8.23 12.94
N LEU A 233 0.27 -7.02 13.38
CA LEU A 233 -0.60 -5.86 13.20
C LEU A 233 -0.75 -5.52 11.72
N LEU A 234 0.33 -5.60 10.94
CA LEU A 234 0.29 -5.36 9.50
C LEU A 234 -0.61 -6.38 8.78
N ALA A 235 -0.57 -7.65 9.17
CA ALA A 235 -1.46 -8.69 8.61
C ALA A 235 -2.94 -8.39 8.85
N ARG A 236 -3.30 -7.91 10.05
CA ARG A 236 -4.67 -7.45 10.32
C ARG A 236 -4.99 -6.17 9.56
N TRP A 237 -4.05 -5.24 9.51
CA TRP A 237 -4.16 -3.96 8.83
C TRP A 237 -4.40 -4.12 7.33
N THR A 238 -3.77 -5.09 6.67
CA THR A 238 -4.01 -5.37 5.24
C THR A 238 -5.44 -5.81 4.94
N GLY A 239 -6.16 -6.35 5.93
CA GLY A 239 -7.56 -6.75 5.77
C GLY A 239 -7.74 -8.23 5.49
N GLU A 240 -8.81 -8.55 4.75
CA GLU A 240 -9.28 -9.91 4.56
C GLU A 240 -9.14 -10.36 3.10
N MET A 241 -8.81 -11.64 2.91
CA MET A 241 -8.76 -12.30 1.61
C MET A 241 -9.71 -13.49 1.55
N HIS A 242 -10.06 -13.91 0.34
CA HIS A 242 -10.79 -15.14 0.08
C HIS A 242 -10.16 -15.95 -1.03
N ARG A 243 -10.41 -17.26 -1.01
CA ARG A 243 -9.88 -18.17 -2.03
C ARG A 243 -10.80 -18.19 -3.24
N LYS A 244 -10.20 -18.03 -4.43
CA LYS A 244 -10.89 -18.11 -5.72
C LYS A 244 -11.69 -19.42 -5.85
N GLY A 245 -12.94 -19.29 -6.32
CA GLY A 245 -13.77 -20.45 -6.67
C GLY A 245 -14.43 -21.18 -5.50
N GLN A 246 -14.40 -20.61 -4.29
CA GLN A 246 -15.14 -21.10 -3.14
C GLN A 246 -16.03 -19.98 -2.59
N LEU A 247 -17.31 -20.03 -2.96
CA LEU A 247 -18.43 -19.30 -2.33
C LEU A 247 -19.16 -20.24 -1.39
#